data_AF-A0A348W114-F1
#
_entry.id   AF-A0A348W114-F1
#
_cell.length_a   1.000
_cell.length_b   1.000
_cell.length_c   1.000
_cell.angle_alpha   90.00
_cell.angle_beta   90.00
_cell.angle_gamma   90.00
#
_symmetry.space_group_name_H-M   'P 1'
#
loop_
_entity.id
_entity.type
_entity.pdbx_description
1 polymer ?
#
loop_
_entity_poly.entity_id
_entity_poly.type
_entity_poly.pdbx_seq_one_letter_code
_entity_poly.pdbx_strand_id
1 'polypeptide(L)'
;MITDLIDIWENSIRATHLFLTSKEIDKIKEYVPKAIENVEHLIIAYNNRDSSIAFMGVENKKIEMLFVKNNERGKGVGTKLIKYGITNILMQIKNLYTKWR
;
A
#
# COMPACT_ATOMS: atom_id res chain seq x y z
N MET A 1 10.34 8.85 6.96
CA MET A 1 8.89 8.55 6.96
C MET A 1 8.35 8.44 5.55
N ILE A 2 8.30 9.52 4.73
CA ILE A 2 7.86 9.39 3.32
C ILE A 2 8.95 8.85 2.38
N THR A 3 10.21 9.22 2.64
CA THR A 3 11.39 8.73 1.92
C THR A 3 11.45 7.20 1.93
N ASP A 4 11.21 6.57 3.08
CA ASP A 4 11.22 5.12 3.20
C ASP A 4 10.13 4.44 2.37
N LEU A 5 8.97 5.10 2.20
CA LEU A 5 7.86 4.59 1.38
C LEU A 5 8.14 4.75 -0.10
N ILE A 6 8.79 5.85 -0.50
CA ILE A 6 9.28 6.06 -1.87
C ILE A 6 10.31 4.96 -2.22
N ASP A 7 11.20 4.63 -1.29
CA ASP A 7 12.18 3.55 -1.49
C ASP A 7 11.51 2.18 -1.61
N ILE A 8 10.46 1.91 -0.81
CA ILE A 8 9.64 0.69 -0.94
C ILE A 8 9.01 0.62 -2.33
N TRP A 9 8.38 1.72 -2.77
CA TRP A 9 7.74 1.82 -4.08
C TRP A 9 8.74 1.54 -5.20
N GLU A 10 9.87 2.26 -5.22
CA GLU A 10 10.88 2.14 -6.27
C GLU A 10 11.50 0.73 -6.29
N ASN A 11 11.84 0.19 -5.13
CA ASN A 11 12.36 -1.18 -5.00
C ASN A 11 11.38 -2.23 -5.54
N SER A 12 10.09 -2.04 -5.30
CA SER A 12 9.04 -2.93 -5.79
C SER A 12 8.87 -2.81 -7.30
N ILE A 13 8.82 -1.59 -7.84
CA ILE A 13 8.67 -1.31 -9.27
C ILE A 13 9.84 -1.85 -10.07
N ARG A 14 11.08 -1.52 -9.69
CA ARG A 14 12.30 -1.98 -10.39
C ARG A 14 12.40 -3.51 -10.43
N ALA A 15 11.84 -4.21 -9.44
CA ALA A 15 11.87 -5.67 -9.38
C ALA A 15 10.74 -6.37 -10.16
N THR A 16 9.74 -5.64 -10.64
CA THR A 16 8.53 -6.24 -11.25
C THR A 16 8.18 -5.69 -12.62
N HIS A 17 8.37 -4.39 -12.83
CA HIS A 17 8.03 -3.70 -14.06
C HIS A 17 9.27 -3.57 -14.93
N LEU A 18 9.86 -4.72 -15.30
CA LEU A 18 11.09 -4.79 -16.12
C LEU A 18 10.93 -4.16 -17.52
N PHE A 19 9.70 -3.84 -17.91
CA PHE A 19 9.37 -3.14 -19.13
C PHE A 19 9.58 -1.61 -19.03
N LEU A 20 9.69 -1.04 -17.84
CA LEU A 20 9.96 0.38 -17.63
C LEU A 20 11.47 0.65 -17.61
N THR A 21 11.89 1.71 -18.27
CA THR A 21 13.25 2.21 -18.19
C THR A 21 13.49 2.98 -16.88
N SER A 22 14.74 3.09 -16.44
CA SER A 22 15.09 3.91 -15.27
C SER A 22 14.57 5.35 -15.38
N LYS A 23 14.65 5.95 -16.57
CA LYS A 23 14.18 7.32 -16.81
C LYS A 23 12.65 7.46 -16.64
N GLU A 24 11.88 6.45 -17.03
CA GLU A 24 10.43 6.44 -16.82
C GLU A 24 10.11 6.26 -15.33
N ILE A 25 10.82 5.38 -14.63
CA ILE A 25 10.68 5.22 -13.19
C ILE A 25 10.98 6.53 -12.47
N ASP A 26 12.06 7.22 -12.83
CA ASP A 26 12.45 8.49 -12.21
C ASP A 26 11.38 9.57 -12.44
N LYS A 27 10.81 9.66 -13.64
CA LYS A 27 9.67 10.56 -13.93
C LYS A 27 8.44 10.23 -13.10
N ILE A 28 8.13 8.95 -12.91
CA ILE A 28 7.00 8.53 -12.07
C ILE A 28 7.26 8.91 -10.61
N LYS A 29 8.50 8.72 -10.15
CA LYS A 29 8.94 9.01 -8.78
C LYS A 29 8.69 10.47 -8.39
N GLU A 30 8.71 11.41 -9.33
CA GLU A 30 8.48 12.83 -9.06
C GLU A 30 7.12 13.12 -8.40
N TYR A 31 6.07 12.37 -8.74
CA TYR A 31 4.72 12.59 -8.18
C TYR A 31 4.31 11.59 -7.09
N VAL A 32 5.08 10.51 -6.88
CA VAL A 32 4.84 9.51 -5.83
C VAL A 32 4.76 10.11 -4.42
N PRO A 33 5.66 11.02 -3.98
CA PRO A 33 5.56 11.62 -2.65
C PRO A 33 4.20 12.27 -2.42
N LYS A 34 3.76 13.10 -3.37
CA LYS A 34 2.49 13.82 -3.25
C LYS A 34 1.29 12.87 -3.25
N ALA A 35 1.36 11.81 -4.03
CA ALA A 35 0.32 10.79 -4.05
C ALA A 35 0.22 10.06 -2.69
N ILE A 36 1.35 9.73 -2.06
CA ILE A 36 1.39 9.10 -0.73
C ILE A 36 0.89 10.05 0.36
N GLU A 37 1.23 11.34 0.29
CA GLU A 37 0.77 12.35 1.27
C GLU A 37 -0.74 12.61 1.22
N ASN A 38 -1.32 12.49 0.04
CA ASN A 38 -2.71 12.89 -0.20
C ASN A 38 -3.71 11.74 -0.07
N VAL A 39 -3.28 10.51 0.13
CA VAL A 39 -4.19 9.36 0.22
C VAL A 39 -5.00 9.41 1.50
N GLU A 40 -6.32 9.16 1.42
CA GLU A 40 -7.25 9.21 2.56
C GLU A 40 -6.79 8.33 3.74
N HIS A 41 -6.35 7.11 3.45
CA HIS A 41 -5.79 6.21 4.46
C HIS A 41 -4.47 5.59 4.01
N LEU A 42 -3.41 5.86 4.78
CA LEU A 42 -2.09 5.26 4.60
C LEU A 42 -1.78 4.25 5.70
N ILE A 43 -1.45 3.02 5.31
CA ILE A 43 -1.14 1.91 6.21
C ILE A 43 0.26 1.42 5.91
N ILE A 44 1.11 1.33 6.93
CA ILE A 44 2.51 0.93 6.80
C ILE A 44 2.72 -0.37 7.58
N ALA A 45 3.33 -1.37 6.95
CA ALA A 45 3.77 -2.59 7.60
C ALA A 45 5.23 -2.47 8.04
N TYR A 46 5.49 -2.82 9.29
CA TYR A 46 6.82 -2.89 9.87
C TYR A 46 7.22 -4.35 10.11
N ASN A 47 8.52 -4.63 10.03
CA ASN A 47 9.07 -5.92 10.45
C ASN A 47 9.46 -5.90 11.94
N ASN A 48 9.99 -7.00 12.45
CA ASN A 48 10.42 -7.14 13.85
C ASN A 48 11.60 -6.24 14.26
N ARG A 49 12.17 -5.47 13.33
CA ARG A 49 13.24 -4.49 13.55
C ARG A 49 12.75 -3.05 13.36
N ASP A 50 11.43 -2.84 13.46
CA ASP A 50 10.76 -1.55 13.25
C ASP A 50 11.09 -0.87 11.91
N SER A 51 11.49 -1.65 10.92
CA SER A 51 11.74 -1.14 9.56
C SER A 51 10.48 -1.25 8.72
N SER A 52 10.10 -0.18 8.02
CA SER A 52 9.01 -0.22 7.05
C SER A 52 9.36 -1.15 5.89
N ILE A 53 8.44 -2.06 5.54
CA ILE A 53 8.65 -3.10 4.54
C ILE A 53 7.57 -3.15 3.46
N ALA A 54 6.42 -2.55 3.71
CA ALA A 54 5.34 -2.44 2.75
C ALA A 54 4.41 -1.30 3.16
N PHE A 55 3.63 -0.80 2.22
CA PHE A 55 2.53 0.11 2.53
C PHE A 55 1.35 -0.12 1.60
N MET A 56 0.19 0.37 2.05
CA MET A 56 -1.06 0.38 1.30
C MET A 56 -1.70 1.76 1.44
N GLY A 57 -2.18 2.29 0.32
CA GLY A 57 -2.96 3.52 0.26
C GLY A 57 -4.38 3.22 -0.18
N VAL A 58 -5.36 3.70 0.59
CA VAL A 58 -6.79 3.57 0.29
C VAL A 58 -7.39 4.96 0.08
N GLU A 59 -8.10 5.12 -1.02
CA GLU A 59 -8.77 6.35 -1.44
C GLU A 59 -10.15 6.01 -1.98
N ASN A 60 -11.20 6.74 -1.57
CA ASN A 60 -12.57 6.51 -2.07
C ASN A 60 -13.02 5.04 -1.96
N LYS A 61 -12.68 4.38 -0.85
CA LYS A 61 -12.94 2.95 -0.60
C LYS A 61 -12.31 1.99 -1.62
N LYS A 62 -11.21 2.39 -2.26
CA LYS A 62 -10.43 1.56 -3.18
C LYS A 62 -8.96 1.55 -2.78
N ILE A 63 -8.32 0.39 -2.93
CA ILE A 63 -6.86 0.29 -2.77
C ILE A 63 -6.24 0.89 -4.04
N GLU A 64 -5.64 2.07 -3.93
CA GLU A 64 -4.93 2.75 -5.03
C GLU A 64 -3.42 2.48 -5.00
N MET A 65 -2.88 2.10 -3.84
CA MET A 65 -1.47 1.76 -3.69
C MET A 65 -1.31 0.49 -2.87
N LEU A 66 -0.47 -0.43 -3.33
CA LEU A 66 -0.03 -1.58 -2.55
C LEU A 66 1.37 -1.99 -3.00
N PHE A 67 2.38 -1.67 -2.18
CA PHE A 67 3.78 -1.94 -2.51
C PHE A 67 4.46 -2.67 -1.36
N VAL A 68 5.26 -3.67 -1.72
CA VAL A 68 6.03 -4.51 -0.80
C VAL A 68 7.48 -4.53 -1.28
N LYS A 69 8.45 -4.34 -0.37
CA LYS A 69 9.89 -4.49 -0.70
C LYS A 69 10.13 -5.84 -1.34
N ASN A 70 10.98 -5.88 -2.36
CA ASN A 70 11.23 -7.07 -3.17
C ASN A 70 11.66 -8.28 -2.33
N ASN A 71 12.54 -8.07 -1.34
CA ASN A 71 13.02 -9.11 -0.43
C ASN A 71 11.99 -9.57 0.62
N GLU A 72 10.83 -8.90 0.71
CA GLU A 72 9.72 -9.24 1.62
C GLU A 72 8.53 -9.85 0.88
N ARG A 73 8.62 -9.98 -0.45
CA ARG A 73 7.61 -10.66 -1.28
C ARG A 73 7.61 -12.16 -1.00
N GLY A 74 6.47 -12.80 -1.25
CA GLY A 74 6.26 -14.23 -0.95
C GLY A 74 6.06 -14.56 0.53
N LYS A 75 6.24 -13.60 1.45
CA LYS A 75 6.08 -13.80 2.91
C LYS A 75 4.67 -13.48 3.44
N GLY A 76 3.71 -13.25 2.54
CA GLY A 76 2.31 -12.94 2.90
C GLY A 76 2.05 -11.52 3.41
N VAL A 77 3.02 -10.60 3.33
CA VAL A 77 2.89 -9.20 3.81
C VAL A 77 1.74 -8.46 3.10
N GLY A 78 1.69 -8.53 1.77
CA GLY A 78 0.62 -7.90 0.98
C GLY A 78 -0.76 -8.44 1.33
N THR A 79 -0.89 -9.76 1.52
CA THR A 79 -2.15 -10.39 1.95
C THR A 79 -2.61 -9.86 3.31
N LYS A 80 -1.69 -9.67 4.26
CA LYS A 80 -2.01 -9.11 5.58
C LYS A 80 -2.49 -7.66 5.47
N LEU A 81 -1.85 -6.84 4.64
CA LEU A 81 -2.27 -5.46 4.39
C LEU A 81 -3.68 -5.39 3.79
N ILE A 82 -3.96 -6.20 2.75
CA ILE A 82 -5.29 -6.24 2.14
C ILE A 82 -6.36 -6.65 3.15
N LYS A 83 -6.11 -7.73 3.93
CA LYS A 83 -7.04 -8.17 4.97
C LYS A 83 -7.30 -7.06 5.99
N TYR A 84 -6.25 -6.38 6.43
CA TYR A 84 -6.38 -5.25 7.34
C TYR A 84 -7.23 -4.12 6.74
N GLY A 85 -6.98 -3.74 5.49
CA GLY A 85 -7.75 -2.69 4.80
C GLY A 85 -9.23 -3.06 4.65
N ILE A 86 -9.52 -4.30 4.28
CA ILE A 86 -10.91 -4.79 4.19
C ILE A 86 -11.59 -4.71 5.56
N THR A 87 -10.96 -5.25 6.61
CA THR A 87 -11.55 -5.33 7.95
C THR A 87 -11.75 -3.98 8.62
N ASN A 88 -10.81 -3.04 8.48
CA ASN A 88 -10.79 -1.83 9.30
C ASN A 88 -11.15 -0.55 8.55
N ILE A 89 -11.11 -0.56 7.21
CA ILE A 89 -11.26 0.66 6.41
C ILE A 89 -12.43 0.52 5.44
N LEU A 90 -12.47 -0.57 4.67
CA LEU A 90 -13.42 -0.70 3.55
C LEU A 90 -14.80 -1.21 3.98
N MET A 91 -14.89 -2.01 5.05
CA MET A 91 -16.16 -2.49 5.56
C MET A 91 -16.83 -1.45 6.46
N GLN A 92 -18.01 -0.97 6.05
CA GLN A 92 -18.96 -0.32 6.95
C GLN A 92 -19.96 -1.40 7.38
N ILE A 93 -19.89 -1.87 8.62
CA ILE A 93 -20.93 -2.76 9.17
C ILE A 93 -22.21 -1.94 9.25
N LYS A 94 -23.11 -2.07 8.27
CA LYS A 94 -24.51 -1.73 8.46
C LYS A 94 -25.08 -2.79 9.39
N ASN A 95 -25.40 -2.41 10.64
CA ASN A 95 -26.18 -3.24 11.54
C ASN A 95 -27.49 -3.67 10.83
N LEU A 96 -27.49 -4.88 10.28
CA LEU A 96 -28.70 -5.55 9.79
C LEU A 96 -29.45 -6.11 11.00
N TYR A 97 -30.05 -5.22 11.79
CA TYR A 97 -31.23 -5.57 12.57
C TYR A 97 -32.46 -5.32 11.70
N THR A 98 -32.67 -6.16 10.68
CA THR A 98 -34.00 -6.31 10.09
C THR A 98 -34.89 -6.99 11.12
N LYS A 99 -35.63 -6.15 11.84
CA LYS A 99 -36.75 -6.48 12.71
C LYS A 99 -37.72 -7.38 11.94
N TRP A 100 -37.83 -8.65 12.33
CA TRP A 100 -38.92 -9.51 11.89
C TRP A 100 -40.23 -8.93 12.40
N ARG A 101 -41.17 -8.71 11.48
CA ARG A 101 -42.59 -8.49 11.78
C ARG A 101 -43.41 -9.32 10.81
#